data_AF-A0A7H4MEX3-F1
#
_entry.id   AF-A0A7H4MEX3-F1
#
_cell.length_a   1.000
_cell.length_b   1.000
_cell.length_c   1.000
_cell.angle_alpha   90.00
_cell.angle_beta   90.00
_cell.angle_gamma   90.00
#
_symmetry.space_group_name_H-M   'P 1'
#
loop_
_entity.id
_entity.type
_entity.pdbx_description
1 polymer ?
#
loop_
_entity_poly.entity_id
_entity_poly.type
_entity_poly.pdbx_seq_one_letter_code
_entity_poly.pdbx_strand_id
1 'polypeptide(L)' 'MPLPDRLQPAKVNRQKLQQLADMAEEILSQIDNGAKEEDAGLKMLIDSWNSQVINPYAFSDFRDFSSWTSAKDFTPDGI' A
#
# COMPACT_ATOMS: atom_id res chain seq x y z
N MET A 1 12.56 0.83 -24.53
CA MET A 1 11.31 0.05 -24.49
C MET A 1 10.24 0.90 -23.83
N PRO A 2 8.98 0.92 -24.33
CA PRO A 2 7.88 1.59 -23.63
C PRO A 2 7.57 0.87 -22.31
N LEU A 3 7.11 1.63 -21.32
CA LEU A 3 6.72 1.08 -20.02
C LEU A 3 5.44 0.23 -20.19
N PRO A 4 5.42 -1.04 -19.74
CA PRO A 4 4.23 -1.88 -19.78
C PRO A 4 3.01 -1.20 -19.13
N ASP A 5 1.82 -1.42 -19.69
CA ASP A 5 0.58 -0.76 -19.25
C ASP A 5 0.29 -0.96 -17.75
N ARG A 6 0.73 -2.08 -17.18
CA ARG A 6 0.57 -2.39 -15.74
C ARG A 6 1.51 -1.61 -14.82
N LEU A 7 2.61 -1.08 -15.35
CA LEU A 7 3.54 -0.19 -14.64
C LEU A 7 3.20 1.29 -14.87
N GLN A 8 2.20 1.59 -15.70
CA GLN A 8 1.73 2.95 -15.86
C GLN A 8 1.25 3.45 -14.51
N PRO A 9 1.70 4.64 -14.07
CA PRO A 9 1.31 5.18 -12.78
C PRO A 9 -0.21 5.33 -12.75
N ALA A 10 -0.84 4.72 -11.74
CA ALA A 10 -2.26 4.86 -11.54
C ALA A 10 -2.60 6.35 -11.40
N LYS A 11 -3.65 6.79 -12.10
CA LYS A 11 -4.10 8.18 -12.01
C LYS A 11 -4.52 8.47 -10.57
N VAL A 12 -3.90 9.48 -9.97
CA VAL A 12 -4.21 9.90 -8.60
C VAL A 12 -5.69 10.29 -8.51
N ASN A 13 -6.43 9.62 -7.63
CA ASN A 13 -7.81 9.98 -7.31
C ASN A 13 -7.85 10.75 -5.99
N ARG A 14 -7.98 12.08 -6.09
CA ARG A 14 -8.01 12.99 -4.92
C ARG A 14 -9.19 12.72 -3.98
N GLN A 15 -10.34 12.30 -4.50
CA GLN A 15 -11.49 11.97 -3.67
C GLN A 15 -11.21 10.73 -2.81
N LYS A 16 -10.58 9.70 -3.40
CA LYS A 16 -10.15 8.51 -2.65
C LYS A 16 -9.12 8.87 -1.57
N LEU A 17 -8.17 9.76 -1.89
CA LEU A 17 -7.19 10.22 -0.90
C LEU A 17 -7.85 10.95 0.27
N GLN A 18 -8.83 11.83 0.00
CA GLN A 18 -9.56 12.51 1.06
C GLN A 18 -10.31 11.52 1.95
N GLN A 19 -11.03 10.55 1.36
CA GLN A 19 -11.73 9.52 2.12
C GLN A 19 -10.79 8.70 3.02
N LEU A 20 -9.58 8.39 2.53
CA LEU A 20 -8.56 7.69 3.32
C LEU A 20 -7.99 8.55 4.45
N ALA A 21 -7.87 9.86 4.23
CA ALA A 21 -7.47 10.81 5.27
C ALA A 21 -8.54 10.93 6.35
N ASP A 22 -9.81 11.11 5.96
CA ASP A 22 -10.94 11.23 6.89
C ASP A 22 -11.07 9.96 7.76
N MET A 23 -10.94 8.77 7.17
CA MET A 23 -10.94 7.50 7.93
C MET A 23 -9.74 7.40 8.88
N ALA A 24 -8.56 7.87 8.48
CA ALA A 24 -7.38 7.85 9.34
C ALA A 24 -7.54 8.81 10.54
N GLU A 25 -8.12 9.99 10.32
CA GLU A 25 -8.45 10.93 11.40
C GLU A 25 -9.46 10.34 12.39
N GLU A 26 -10.46 9.60 11.91
CA GLU A 26 -11.43 8.91 12.76
C GLU A 26 -10.76 7.83 13.62
N ILE A 27 -9.89 7.01 13.02
CA ILE A 27 -9.12 5.98 13.75
C ILE A 27 -8.27 6.63 14.85
N LEU A 28 -7.53 7.70 14.53
CA LEU A 28 -6.71 8.42 15.50
C LEU A 28 -7.54 9.01 16.63
N SER A 29 -8.68 9.64 16.31
CA SER A 29 -9.60 10.19 17.30
C SER A 29 -10.10 9.12 18.27
N GLN A 30 -10.45 7.91 17.78
CA GLN A 30 -10.88 6.82 18.67
C GLN A 30 -9.75 6.35 19.59
N ILE A 31 -8.52 6.25 19.08
CA ILE A 31 -7.34 5.90 19.88
C ILE A 31 -7.08 6.96 20.96
N ASP A 32 -7.10 8.25 20.59
CA ASP A 32 -6.87 9.37 21.51
C ASP A 32 -7.94 9.47 22.59
N ASN A 33 -9.18 9.04 22.29
CA ASN A 33 -10.27 8.94 23.26
C ASN A 33 -10.21 7.68 24.14
N GLY A 34 -9.17 6.86 24.02
CA GLY A 34 -8.93 5.71 24.89
C GLY A 34 -9.64 4.43 24.48
N ALA A 35 -9.95 4.26 23.19
CA ALA A 35 -10.41 2.98 22.67
C ALA A 35 -9.40 1.87 23.01
N LYS A 36 -9.92 0.70 23.40
CA LYS A 36 -9.10 -0.46 23.73
C LYS A 36 -8.69 -1.22 22.46
N GLU A 37 -7.63 -2.01 22.54
CA GLU A 37 -7.13 -2.81 21.43
C GLU A 37 -8.19 -3.83 20.93
N GLU A 38 -8.98 -4.37 21.85
CA GLU A 38 -10.11 -5.26 21.56
C GLU A 38 -11.40 -4.57 21.07
N ASP A 39 -11.39 -3.25 20.85
CA ASP A 39 -12.54 -2.54 20.31
C ASP A 39 -12.84 -3.02 18.89
N ALA A 40 -13.98 -3.71 18.74
CA ALA A 40 -14.38 -4.31 17.48
C ALA A 40 -14.67 -3.26 16.39
N GLY A 41 -15.16 -2.07 16.76
CA GLY A 41 -15.44 -0.99 15.84
C GLY A 41 -14.15 -0.38 15.28
N LEU A 42 -13.21 -0.07 16.15
CA LEU A 42 -11.89 0.42 15.77
C LEU A 42 -11.15 -0.58 14.89
N LYS A 43 -11.18 -1.87 15.24
CA LYS A 43 -10.57 -2.93 14.44
C LYS A 43 -11.16 -3.00 13.03
N MET A 44 -12.49 -2.91 12.90
CA MET A 44 -13.16 -2.87 11.61
C MET A 44 -12.75 -1.65 10.76
N LEU A 45 -12.60 -0.47 11.37
CA LEU A 45 -12.14 0.73 10.68
C LEU A 45 -10.71 0.57 10.17
N ILE A 46 -9.81 0.05 11.01
CA ILE A 46 -8.42 -0.24 10.64
C ILE A 46 -8.36 -1.27 9.50
N ASP A 47 -9.13 -2.36 9.58
CA ASP A 47 -9.16 -3.39 8.54
C ASP A 47 -9.69 -2.83 7.20
N SER A 48 -10.74 -2.00 7.25
CA SER A 48 -11.29 -1.31 6.08
C SER A 48 -10.24 -0.39 5.44
N TRP A 49 -9.58 0.44 6.23
CA TRP A 49 -8.53 1.34 5.74
C TRP A 49 -7.36 0.56 5.13
N ASN A 50 -6.88 -0.48 5.82
CA ASN A 50 -5.81 -1.36 5.35
C ASN A 50 -6.14 -2.01 4.01
N SER A 51 -7.36 -2.50 3.82
CA SER A 51 -7.78 -3.14 2.56
C SER A 51 -7.68 -2.20 1.34
N GLN A 52 -7.69 -0.88 1.56
CA GLN A 52 -7.66 0.12 0.51
C GLN A 52 -6.26 0.63 0.16
N VAL A 53 -5.31 0.50 1.09
CA VAL A 53 -3.94 1.02 0.95
C VAL A 53 -2.89 -0.07 0.84
N ILE A 54 -3.14 -1.26 1.37
CA ILE A 54 -2.28 -2.41 1.18
C ILE A 54 -2.41 -2.80 -0.28
N ASN A 55 -1.35 -2.54 -1.03
CA ASN A 55 -1.17 -3.16 -2.33
C ASN A 55 -0.42 -4.47 -2.11
N PRO A 56 -1.09 -5.63 -2.11
CA PRO A 56 -0.38 -6.91 -2.05
C PRO A 56 0.42 -7.02 -3.35
N TYR A 57 1.74 -6.80 -3.28
CA TYR A 57 2.63 -6.99 -4.41
C TYR A 57 2.43 -8.41 -4.95
N ALA A 58 1.91 -8.51 -6.16
CA ALA A 58 1.65 -9.78 -6.78
C ALA A 58 2.90 -10.23 -7.54
N PHE A 59 3.12 -11.54 -7.65
CA PHE A 59 4.23 -12.08 -8.45
C PHE A 59 4.25 -11.52 -9.89
N SER A 60 3.09 -11.11 -10.42
CA SER A 60 2.95 -10.41 -11.71
C SER A 60 3.70 -9.07 -11.80
N ASP A 61 3.91 -8.39 -10.68
CA ASP A 61 4.55 -7.08 -10.62
C ASP A 61 6.06 -7.20 -10.89
N PHE A 62 6.64 -8.39 -10.67
CA PHE A 62 8.03 -8.70 -10.96
C PHE A 62 8.26 -9.31 -12.35
N ARG A 63 7.18 -9.60 -13.10
CA ARG A 63 7.30 -10.28 -14.41
C ARG A 63 7.88 -9.39 -15.51
N ASP A 64 7.96 -8.08 -15.31
CA ASP A 64 8.57 -7.16 -16.28
C ASP A 64 10.09 -7.07 -16.16
N PHE A 65 10.67 -7.62 -15.09
CA PHE A 65 12.11 -7.79 -15.03
C PHE A 65 12.48 -8.92 -15.98
N SER A 66 13.30 -8.63 -16.98
CA SER A 66 13.82 -9.65 -17.88
C SER A 66 14.48 -10.76 -17.05
N SER A 67 14.26 -12.03 -17.43
CA SER A 67 14.85 -13.22 -16.79
C SER A 67 16.38 -13.26 -16.79
N TRP A 68 17.04 -12.23 -17.33
CA TRP A 68 18.48 -12.02 -17.33
C TRP A 68 18.96 -10.97 -16.32
N THR A 69 18.05 -10.36 -15.54
CA THR A 69 18.45 -9.52 -14.40
C THR A 69 18.99 -10.47 -13.33
N SER A 70 20.32 -10.59 -13.25
CA SER A 70 20.97 -11.51 -12.33
C SER A 70 20.91 -10.94 -10.91
N ALA A 71 21.01 -11.78 -9.88
CA ALA A 71 21.07 -11.31 -8.49
C ALA A 71 22.20 -10.28 -8.25
N LYS A 72 23.27 -10.32 -9.07
CA LYS A 72 24.38 -9.37 -9.03
C LYS A 72 24.01 -7.96 -9.49
N ASP A 73 22.92 -7.80 -10.24
CA ASP A 73 22.41 -6.49 -10.64
C ASP A 73 21.58 -5.83 -9.51
N PHE A 74 21.19 -6.60 -8.50
CA PHE A 74 20.42 -6.14 -7.33
C PHE A 74 21.25 -5.96 -6.06
N THR A 75 22.44 -6.56 -5.99
CA THR A 75 23.39 -6.36 -4.89
C THR A 75 24.62 -5.66 -5.47
N PRO A 76 24.93 -4.42 -5.06
CA PRO A 76 26.24 -3.86 -5.37
C PRO A 76 27.28 -4.82 -4.82
N ASP A 77 28.13 -5.37 -5.69
CA ASP A 77 29.30 -6.13 -5.25
C ASP A 77 30.19 -5.18 -4.44
N GLY A 78 30.04 -5.23 -3.12
CA GLY A 78 30.88 -4.56 -2.12
C GLY A 78 30.37 -3.19 -1.65
N ILE A 79 29.66 -3.19 -0.51
CA ILE A 79 30.14 -2.62 0.76
C ILE A 79 29.74 -3.58 1.88
#